data_AF-A0A0F9R5S2-F1
#
_entry.id   AF-A0A0F9R5S2-F1
#
_cell.length_a   1.000
_cell.length_b   1.000
_cell.length_c   1.000
_cell.angle_alpha   90.00
_cell.angle_beta   90.00
_cell.angle_gamma   90.00
#
_symmetry.space_group_name_H-M   'P 1'
#
loop_
_entity.id
_entity.type
_entity.pdbx_description
1 polymer ?
#
loop_
_entity_poly.entity_id
_entity_poly.type
_entity_poly.pdbx_seq_one_letter_code
_entity_poly.pdbx_strand_id
1 'polypeptide(L)'
;YFISNLAMNTLMLVMVPIMTMWMCVGLMLIGIYLYKQDVFSKGLTFQQLIVCGVMTLVFCGIRLCASQLDGSLGYGVQEFVNMFAALGMATLYIHLIVKFCNNSAHVGTLIQQAGRLAFTLYISQTLMQLLLYKVLFTHWVLSFDRIDYWLVASALVALQLIFTFLYSRYFNQGPLECVWRKLTKAKINA
;
A
#
# COMPACT_ATOMS: atom_id res chain seq x y z
N TYR A 1 -7.95 -8.01 -32.17
CA TYR A 1 -8.10 -7.75 -30.72
C TYR A 1 -7.48 -8.84 -29.85
N PHE A 2 -7.87 -10.12 -29.96
CA PHE A 2 -7.36 -11.20 -29.09
C PHE A 2 -5.83 -11.36 -29.12
N ILE A 3 -5.21 -11.47 -30.30
CA ILE A 3 -3.75 -11.66 -30.43
C ILE A 3 -2.96 -10.46 -29.88
N SER A 4 -3.44 -9.23 -30.13
CA SER A 4 -2.81 -8.01 -29.61
C SER A 4 -2.91 -7.92 -28.08
N ASN A 5 -4.07 -8.23 -27.51
CA ASN A 5 -4.23 -8.29 -26.06
C ASN A 5 -3.38 -9.41 -25.43
N LEU A 6 -3.29 -10.57 -26.08
CA LEU A 6 -2.47 -11.69 -25.63
C LEU A 6 -0.98 -11.33 -25.63
N ALA A 7 -0.51 -10.65 -26.70
CA ALA A 7 0.86 -10.17 -26.80
C ALA A 7 1.18 -9.14 -25.71
N MET A 8 0.29 -8.15 -25.50
CA MET A 8 0.47 -7.13 -24.45
C MET A 8 0.46 -7.73 -23.05
N ASN A 9 -0.46 -8.66 -22.75
CA ASN A 9 -0.51 -9.32 -21.45
C ASN A 9 0.73 -10.19 -21.20
N THR A 10 1.20 -10.92 -22.21
CA THR A 10 2.45 -11.71 -22.11
C THR A 10 3.65 -10.79 -21.87
N LEU A 11 3.73 -9.67 -22.57
CA LEU A 11 4.79 -8.67 -22.37
C LEU A 11 4.75 -8.07 -20.96
N MET A 12 3.57 -7.69 -20.47
CA MET A 12 3.40 -7.17 -19.10
C MET A 12 3.81 -8.21 -18.05
N LEU A 13 3.47 -9.49 -18.27
CA LEU A 13 3.81 -10.59 -17.36
C LEU A 13 5.32 -10.77 -17.21
N VAL A 14 6.11 -10.48 -18.25
CA VAL A 14 7.58 -10.52 -18.20
C VAL A 14 8.18 -9.21 -17.70
N MET A 15 7.66 -8.07 -18.15
CA MET A 15 8.23 -6.75 -17.84
C MET A 15 7.99 -6.31 -16.40
N VAL A 16 6.79 -6.58 -15.84
CA VAL A 16 6.45 -6.12 -14.48
C VAL A 16 7.40 -6.69 -13.43
N PRO A 17 7.68 -8.01 -13.36
CA PRO A 17 8.63 -8.56 -12.41
C PRO A 17 10.04 -7.97 -12.57
N ILE A 18 10.51 -7.80 -13.81
CA ILE A 18 11.87 -7.28 -14.06
C ILE A 18 11.99 -5.83 -13.57
N MET A 19 11.01 -4.98 -13.88
CA MET A 19 11.02 -3.58 -13.43
C MET A 19 10.84 -3.45 -11.91
N THR A 20 9.95 -4.25 -11.32
CA THR A 20 9.67 -4.20 -9.88
C THR A 20 10.78 -4.80 -9.04
N MET A 21 11.51 -5.81 -9.54
CA MET A 21 12.59 -6.48 -8.82
C MET A 21 13.67 -5.49 -8.37
N TRP A 22 14.16 -4.64 -9.27
CA TRP A 22 15.21 -3.65 -8.94
C TRP A 22 14.73 -2.65 -7.88
N MET A 23 13.49 -2.18 -8.02
CA MET A 23 12.87 -1.29 -7.03
C MET A 23 12.74 -1.97 -5.68
N CYS A 24 12.21 -3.20 -5.63
CA CYS A 24 12.05 -3.96 -4.39
C CYS A 24 13.39 -4.20 -3.67
N VAL A 25 14.44 -4.54 -4.42
CA VAL A 25 15.79 -4.71 -3.86
C VAL A 25 16.30 -3.40 -3.27
N GLY A 26 16.17 -2.28 -4.00
CA GLY A 26 16.58 -0.96 -3.51
C GLY A 26 15.84 -0.57 -2.23
N LEU A 27 14.51 -0.72 -2.20
CA LEU A 27 13.69 -0.46 -1.02
C LEU A 27 14.07 -1.35 0.17
N MET A 28 14.36 -2.64 -0.08
CA MET A 28 14.75 -3.58 0.97
C MET A 28 16.11 -3.22 1.57
N LEU A 29 17.10 -2.81 0.76
CA LEU A 29 18.40 -2.36 1.25
C LEU A 29 18.29 -1.10 2.13
N ILE A 30 17.46 -0.14 1.72
CA ILE A 30 17.14 1.05 2.53
C ILE A 30 16.46 0.62 3.84
N GLY A 31 15.51 -0.30 3.76
CA GLY A 31 14.83 -0.87 4.93
C GLY A 31 15.80 -1.53 5.92
N ILE A 32 16.76 -2.34 5.43
CA ILE A 32 17.80 -2.97 6.25
C ILE A 32 18.68 -1.91 6.92
N TYR A 33 19.05 -0.86 6.19
CA TYR A 33 19.84 0.25 6.75
C TYR A 33 19.08 0.97 7.88
N LEU A 34 17.80 1.28 7.69
CA LEU A 34 16.94 1.88 8.72
C LEU A 34 16.75 0.94 9.92
N TYR A 35 16.63 -0.36 9.67
CA TYR A 35 16.54 -1.38 10.72
C TYR A 35 17.80 -1.44 11.57
N LYS A 36 18.99 -1.44 10.95
CA LYS A 36 20.27 -1.40 11.66
C LYS A 36 20.46 -0.16 12.53
N GLN A 37 19.74 0.93 12.25
CA GLN A 37 19.73 2.15 13.05
C GLN A 37 18.63 2.21 14.12
N ASP A 38 17.92 1.10 14.37
CA ASP A 38 16.79 1.04 15.29
C ASP A 38 15.64 2.01 14.95
N VAL A 39 15.52 2.47 13.68
CA VAL A 39 14.47 3.45 13.30
C VAL A 39 13.08 2.88 13.52
N PHE A 40 12.87 1.58 13.29
CA PHE A 40 11.59 0.91 13.54
C PHE A 40 11.24 0.75 15.02
N SER A 41 12.19 0.97 15.93
CA SER A 41 11.99 0.84 17.38
C SER A 41 11.95 2.21 18.07
N LYS A 42 12.85 3.13 17.69
CA LYS A 42 13.04 4.44 18.34
C LYS A 42 12.49 5.61 17.50
N GLY A 43 12.28 5.40 16.20
CA GLY A 43 11.99 6.43 15.22
C GLY A 43 13.26 7.12 14.70
N LEU A 44 13.10 7.96 13.68
CA LEU A 44 14.15 8.86 13.19
C LEU A 44 14.66 9.82 14.28
N THR A 45 15.95 10.17 14.22
CA THR A 45 16.51 11.27 15.03
C THR A 45 15.98 12.63 14.55
N PHE A 46 16.12 13.68 15.37
CA PHE A 46 15.63 15.01 15.00
C PHE A 46 16.27 15.53 13.70
N GLN A 47 17.59 15.34 13.52
CA GLN A 47 18.29 15.72 12.29
C GLN A 47 17.78 14.93 11.08
N GLN A 48 17.62 13.61 11.23
CA GLN A 48 17.07 12.76 10.16
C GLN A 48 15.63 13.14 9.81
N LEU A 49 14.82 13.47 10.81
CA LEU A 49 13.44 13.90 10.61
C LEU A 49 13.35 15.20 9.81
N ILE A 50 14.19 16.19 10.12
CA ILE A 50 14.27 17.44 9.34
C ILE A 50 14.71 17.13 7.91
N VAL A 51 15.79 16.37 7.73
CA VAL A 51 16.32 16.05 6.40
C VAL A 51 15.27 15.29 5.58
N CYS A 52 14.67 14.24 6.13
CA CYS A 52 13.60 13.50 5.46
C CYS A 52 12.38 14.38 5.18
N GLY A 53 11.98 15.23 6.13
CA GLY A 53 10.86 16.16 5.99
C GLY A 53 11.06 17.15 4.84
N VAL A 54 12.21 17.84 4.84
CA VAL A 54 12.58 18.79 3.78
C VAL A 54 12.68 18.09 2.43
N MET A 55 13.38 16.96 2.36
CA MET A 55 13.50 16.19 1.12
C MET A 55 12.13 15.77 0.56
N THR A 56 11.23 15.33 1.44
CA THR A 56 9.87 14.93 1.05
C THR A 56 9.07 16.12 0.54
N LEU A 57 9.11 17.27 1.24
CA LEU A 57 8.43 18.48 0.80
C LEU A 57 8.96 18.99 -0.54
N VAL A 58 10.27 18.95 -0.76
CA VAL A 58 10.89 19.33 -2.02
C VAL A 58 10.40 18.43 -3.16
N PHE A 59 10.45 17.11 -3.00
CA PHE A 59 9.97 16.20 -4.05
C PHE A 59 8.46 16.30 -4.29
N CYS A 60 7.66 16.49 -3.25
CA CYS A 60 6.23 16.76 -3.39
C CYS A 60 5.97 18.07 -4.15
N GLY A 61 6.72 19.14 -3.84
CA GLY A 61 6.64 20.41 -4.56
C GLY A 61 7.02 20.27 -6.03
N ILE A 62 8.13 19.58 -6.33
CA ILE A 62 8.55 19.29 -7.71
C ILE A 62 7.46 18.50 -8.44
N ARG A 63 6.83 17.51 -7.79
CA ARG A 63 5.76 16.72 -8.39
C ARG A 63 4.52 17.55 -8.70
N LEU A 64 4.15 18.48 -7.83
CA LEU A 64 3.04 19.42 -8.07
C LEU A 64 3.34 20.39 -9.22
N CYS A 65 4.59 20.85 -9.36
CA CYS A 65 4.99 21.65 -10.52
C CYS A 65 4.99 20.79 -11.79
N ALA A 66 5.49 19.56 -11.73
CA ALA A 66 5.53 18.63 -12.86
C ALA A 66 4.14 18.17 -13.31
N SER A 67 3.12 18.22 -12.44
CA SER A 67 1.74 17.90 -12.84
C SER A 67 1.11 18.92 -13.79
N GLN A 68 1.74 20.09 -13.96
CA GLN A 68 1.35 21.08 -14.97
C GLN A 68 1.94 20.78 -16.36
N LEU A 69 2.83 19.79 -16.48
CA LEU A 69 3.45 19.40 -17.73
C LEU A 69 2.57 18.37 -18.45
N ASP A 70 2.07 18.74 -19.62
CA ASP A 70 1.32 17.85 -20.50
C ASP A 70 2.23 16.97 -21.36
N GLY A 71 1.72 15.80 -21.73
CA GLY A 71 2.39 14.85 -22.61
C GLY A 71 3.17 13.75 -21.89
N SER A 72 3.63 12.76 -22.67
CA SER A 72 4.25 11.53 -22.15
C SER A 72 5.53 11.77 -21.33
N LEU A 73 6.33 12.76 -21.69
CA LEU A 73 7.52 13.16 -20.94
C LEU A 73 7.15 13.75 -19.57
N GLY A 74 6.08 14.57 -19.51
CA GLY A 74 5.57 15.11 -18.26
C GLY A 74 5.16 14.01 -17.28
N TYR A 75 4.41 13.02 -17.75
CA TYR A 75 4.05 11.84 -16.96
C TYR A 75 5.28 11.03 -16.49
N GLY A 76 6.27 10.83 -17.35
CA GLY A 76 7.50 10.13 -16.98
C GLY A 76 8.27 10.84 -15.86
N VAL A 77 8.40 12.16 -15.93
CA VAL A 77 9.03 12.97 -14.87
C VAL A 77 8.22 12.90 -13.57
N GLN A 78 6.89 13.00 -13.65
CA GLN A 78 6.02 12.91 -12.49
C GLN A 78 6.17 11.59 -11.75
N GLU A 79 6.17 10.46 -12.45
CA GLU A 79 6.33 9.13 -11.85
C GLU A 79 7.72 8.93 -11.22
N PHE A 80 8.77 9.41 -11.90
CA PHE A 80 10.12 9.36 -11.36
C PHE A 80 10.25 10.14 -10.06
N VAL A 81 9.74 11.38 -10.02
CA VAL A 81 9.74 12.21 -8.81
C VAL A 81 8.87 11.59 -7.70
N ASN A 82 7.73 10.99 -8.07
CA ASN A 82 6.83 10.33 -7.13
C ASN A 82 7.51 9.19 -6.37
N MET A 83 8.41 8.44 -7.02
CA MET A 83 9.14 7.34 -6.38
C MET A 83 10.01 7.82 -5.20
N PHE A 84 10.71 8.95 -5.35
CA PHE A 84 11.52 9.53 -4.29
C PHE A 84 10.66 10.24 -3.22
N ALA A 85 9.59 10.90 -3.62
CA ALA A 85 8.62 11.46 -2.68
C ALA A 85 8.01 10.37 -1.79
N ALA A 86 7.62 9.23 -2.38
CA ALA A 86 7.07 8.09 -1.67
C ALA A 86 8.04 7.50 -0.65
N LEU A 87 9.34 7.42 -1.00
CA LEU A 87 10.40 6.99 -0.09
C LEU A 87 10.48 7.88 1.16
N GLY A 88 10.52 9.20 0.97
CA GLY A 88 10.55 10.16 2.09
C GLY A 88 9.25 10.12 2.92
N MET A 89 8.10 10.08 2.27
CA MET A 89 6.80 9.93 2.97
C MET A 89 6.75 8.64 3.81
N ALA A 90 7.26 7.53 3.28
CA ALA A 90 7.28 6.25 3.99
C ALA A 90 8.13 6.32 5.27
N THR A 91 9.32 6.96 5.24
CA THR A 91 10.15 7.10 6.44
C THR A 91 9.52 8.01 7.48
N LEU A 92 8.84 9.08 7.06
CA LEU A 92 8.06 9.93 7.95
C LEU A 92 6.91 9.16 8.61
N TYR A 93 6.15 8.37 7.82
CA TYR A 93 5.10 7.52 8.37
C TYR A 93 5.64 6.50 9.37
N ILE A 94 6.78 5.86 9.09
CA ILE A 94 7.43 4.96 10.06
C ILE A 94 7.72 5.69 11.37
N HIS A 95 8.34 6.88 11.31
CA HIS A 95 8.61 7.67 12.52
C HIS A 95 7.32 8.00 13.29
N LEU A 96 6.28 8.46 12.60
CA LEU A 96 4.99 8.79 13.21
C LEU A 96 4.35 7.57 13.88
N ILE A 97 4.31 6.42 13.19
CA ILE A 97 3.74 5.19 13.73
C ILE A 97 4.53 4.71 14.95
N VAL A 98 5.86 4.76 14.91
CA VAL A 98 6.70 4.34 16.05
C VAL A 98 6.45 5.23 17.27
N LYS A 99 6.41 6.56 17.08
CA LYS A 99 6.11 7.50 18.18
C LYS A 99 4.68 7.37 18.68
N PHE A 100 3.72 7.17 17.78
CA PHE A 100 2.31 7.01 18.13
C PHE A 100 2.06 5.73 18.93
N CYS A 101 2.61 4.60 18.48
CA CYS A 101 2.50 3.35 19.20
C CYS A 101 3.28 3.38 20.52
N ASN A 102 4.37 4.16 20.61
CA ASN A 102 5.25 4.26 21.79
C ASN A 102 5.62 2.89 22.39
N ASN A 103 5.81 1.89 21.52
CA ASN A 103 6.02 0.49 21.87
C ASN A 103 4.95 -0.14 22.80
N SER A 104 3.76 0.47 22.88
CA SER A 104 2.60 -0.05 23.60
C SER A 104 1.87 -1.07 22.74
N ALA A 105 1.71 -2.29 23.27
CA ALA A 105 0.97 -3.35 22.61
C ALA A 105 -0.52 -2.99 22.40
N HIS A 106 -1.08 -2.05 23.17
CA HIS A 106 -2.51 -1.76 23.19
C HIS A 106 -2.94 -0.73 22.13
N VAL A 107 -2.09 0.27 21.86
CA VAL A 107 -2.39 1.35 20.90
C VAL A 107 -2.50 0.82 19.47
N GLY A 108 -1.71 -0.20 19.12
CA GLY A 108 -1.69 -0.82 17.80
C GLY A 108 -2.60 -2.04 17.63
N THR A 109 -3.45 -2.37 18.60
CA THR A 109 -4.22 -3.65 18.59
C THR A 109 -5.08 -3.82 17.34
N LEU A 110 -5.80 -2.78 16.93
CA LEU A 110 -6.65 -2.85 15.74
C LEU A 110 -5.85 -3.05 14.46
N ILE A 111 -4.71 -2.37 14.34
CA ILE A 111 -3.79 -2.52 13.19
C ILE A 111 -3.17 -3.92 13.18
N GLN A 112 -2.78 -4.44 14.34
CA GLN A 112 -2.28 -5.81 14.47
C GLN A 112 -3.36 -6.85 14.10
N GLN A 113 -4.60 -6.63 14.52
CA GLN A 113 -5.74 -7.47 14.13
C GLN A 113 -5.92 -7.45 12.61
N ALA A 114 -5.87 -6.27 11.98
CA ALA A 114 -5.98 -6.13 10.53
C ALA A 114 -4.84 -6.86 9.81
N GLY A 115 -3.61 -6.78 10.35
CA GLY A 115 -2.45 -7.52 9.84
C GLY A 115 -2.62 -9.04 9.87
N ARG A 116 -3.33 -9.60 10.86
CA ARG A 116 -3.63 -11.05 10.90
C ARG A 116 -4.64 -11.50 9.84
N LEU A 117 -5.44 -10.57 9.33
CA LEU A 117 -6.45 -10.78 8.30
C LEU A 117 -6.04 -10.17 6.94
N ALA A 118 -4.75 -9.87 6.74
CA ALA A 118 -4.29 -9.10 5.59
C ALA A 118 -4.74 -9.69 4.23
N PHE A 119 -4.74 -11.01 4.06
CA PHE A 119 -5.14 -11.65 2.81
C PHE A 119 -6.66 -11.60 2.61
N THR A 120 -7.44 -11.87 3.67
CA THR A 120 -8.90 -11.72 3.63
C THR A 120 -9.28 -10.27 3.33
N LEU A 121 -8.67 -9.30 4.01
CA LEU A 121 -8.94 -7.88 3.81
C LEU A 121 -8.57 -7.43 2.40
N TYR A 122 -7.44 -7.85 1.86
CA TYR A 122 -7.03 -7.53 0.49
C TYR A 122 -8.05 -8.00 -0.56
N ILE A 123 -8.49 -9.25 -0.47
CA ILE A 123 -9.48 -9.80 -1.40
C ILE A 123 -10.85 -9.13 -1.21
N SER A 124 -11.30 -8.95 0.04
CA SER A 124 -12.56 -8.27 0.32
C SER A 124 -12.56 -6.82 -0.20
N GLN A 125 -11.44 -6.10 -0.08
CA GLN A 125 -11.29 -4.73 -0.59
C GLN A 125 -11.47 -4.66 -2.10
N THR A 126 -10.92 -5.65 -2.82
CA THR A 126 -11.06 -5.76 -4.27
C THR A 126 -12.49 -6.10 -4.66
N LEU A 127 -13.12 -7.07 -3.98
CA LEU A 127 -14.50 -7.47 -4.24
C LEU A 127 -15.50 -6.34 -3.96
N MET A 128 -15.36 -5.62 -2.84
CA MET A 128 -16.22 -4.50 -2.50
C MET A 128 -16.14 -3.39 -3.55
N GLN A 129 -14.93 -3.02 -3.98
CA GLN A 129 -14.77 -2.01 -5.04
C GLN A 129 -15.36 -2.50 -6.37
N LEU A 130 -15.17 -3.76 -6.73
CA LEU A 130 -15.76 -4.33 -7.94
C LEU A 130 -17.30 -4.30 -7.88
N LEU A 131 -17.89 -4.69 -6.75
CA LEU A 131 -19.34 -4.65 -6.56
C LEU A 131 -19.87 -3.21 -6.63
N LEU A 132 -19.22 -2.26 -5.97
CA LEU A 132 -19.66 -0.86 -5.99
C LEU A 132 -19.54 -0.25 -7.39
N TYR A 133 -18.36 -0.30 -8.01
CA TYR A 133 -18.09 0.45 -9.24
C TYR A 133 -18.48 -0.29 -10.53
N LYS A 134 -18.64 -1.62 -10.52
CA LYS A 134 -19.02 -2.38 -11.73
C LYS A 134 -20.43 -2.94 -11.69
N VAL A 135 -21.07 -3.05 -10.53
CA VAL A 135 -22.39 -3.70 -10.41
C VAL A 135 -23.45 -2.72 -9.89
N LEU A 136 -23.24 -2.11 -8.72
CA LEU A 136 -24.27 -1.32 -8.05
C LEU A 136 -24.32 0.14 -8.54
N PHE A 137 -23.17 0.78 -8.66
CA PHE A 137 -23.03 2.21 -8.95
C PHE A 137 -22.04 2.44 -10.08
N THR A 138 -22.35 1.89 -11.25
CA THR A 138 -21.49 1.97 -12.45
C THR A 138 -21.20 3.40 -12.91
N HIS A 139 -22.11 4.34 -12.65
CA HIS A 139 -21.94 5.74 -13.00
C HIS A 139 -20.86 6.46 -12.16
N TRP A 140 -20.56 5.99 -10.95
CA TRP A 140 -19.54 6.62 -10.09
C TRP A 140 -18.15 6.64 -10.73
N VAL A 141 -17.84 5.66 -11.60
CA VAL A 141 -16.55 5.57 -12.30
C VAL A 141 -16.22 6.81 -13.13
N LEU A 142 -17.24 7.45 -13.71
CA LEU A 142 -17.06 8.61 -14.60
C LEU A 142 -17.45 9.94 -13.94
N SER A 143 -18.18 9.91 -12.82
CA SER A 143 -18.70 11.10 -12.16
C SER A 143 -17.88 11.57 -10.97
N PHE A 144 -17.07 10.71 -10.37
CA PHE A 144 -16.33 11.03 -9.15
C PHE A 144 -15.02 11.77 -9.42
N ASP A 145 -14.77 12.78 -8.59
CA ASP A 145 -13.48 13.43 -8.49
C ASP A 145 -12.58 12.72 -7.46
N ARG A 146 -11.31 13.15 -7.37
CA ARG A 146 -10.31 12.53 -6.48
C ARG A 146 -10.75 12.49 -5.01
N ILE A 147 -11.48 13.52 -4.55
CA ILE A 147 -11.96 13.61 -3.17
C ILE A 147 -13.05 12.57 -2.93
N ASP A 148 -13.97 12.38 -3.87
CA ASP A 148 -15.05 11.39 -3.76
C ASP A 148 -14.47 9.97 -3.66
N TYR A 149 -13.48 9.66 -4.51
CA TYR A 149 -12.77 8.38 -4.41
C TYR A 149 -12.07 8.19 -3.06
N TRP A 150 -11.47 9.25 -2.52
CA TRP A 150 -10.81 9.20 -1.21
C TRP A 150 -11.81 9.00 -0.06
N LEU A 151 -12.99 9.62 -0.15
CA LEU A 151 -14.09 9.43 0.81
C LEU A 151 -14.63 8.00 0.77
N VAL A 152 -14.89 7.45 -0.42
CA VAL A 152 -15.33 6.05 -0.53
C VAL A 152 -14.24 5.09 -0.04
N ALA A 153 -12.98 5.31 -0.41
CA ALA A 153 -11.88 4.45 0.04
C ALA A 153 -11.74 4.47 1.56
N SER A 154 -11.79 5.64 2.20
CA SER A 154 -11.70 5.77 3.65
C SER A 154 -12.92 5.16 4.37
N ALA A 155 -14.13 5.30 3.82
CA ALA A 155 -15.32 4.65 4.34
C ALA A 155 -15.22 3.11 4.28
N LEU A 156 -14.72 2.56 3.17
CA LEU A 156 -14.48 1.12 3.02
C LEU A 156 -13.42 0.63 4.01
N VAL A 157 -12.31 1.36 4.17
CA VAL A 157 -11.27 1.02 5.16
C VAL A 157 -11.85 1.03 6.57
N ALA A 158 -12.66 2.03 6.94
CA ALA A 158 -13.31 2.08 8.24
C ALA A 158 -14.22 0.86 8.46
N LEU A 159 -15.04 0.49 7.47
CA LEU A 159 -15.88 -0.71 7.50
C LEU A 159 -15.03 -1.97 7.69
N GLN A 160 -13.92 -2.11 6.96
CA GLN A 160 -13.01 -3.25 7.09
C GLN A 160 -12.35 -3.33 8.47
N LEU A 161 -11.99 -2.19 9.06
CA LEU A 161 -11.43 -2.14 10.40
C LEU A 161 -12.49 -2.54 11.45
N ILE A 162 -13.73 -2.09 11.31
CA ILE A 162 -14.85 -2.53 12.17
C ILE A 162 -15.07 -4.03 12.03
N PHE A 163 -15.13 -4.54 10.79
CA PHE A 163 -15.25 -5.98 10.52
C PHE A 163 -14.11 -6.75 11.19
N THR A 164 -12.88 -6.28 11.05
CA THR A 164 -11.69 -6.88 11.65
C THR A 164 -11.79 -6.94 13.17
N PHE A 165 -12.22 -5.84 13.79
CA PHE A 165 -12.41 -5.75 15.24
C PHE A 165 -13.43 -6.78 15.73
N LEU A 166 -14.60 -6.82 15.09
CA LEU A 166 -15.69 -7.73 15.45
C LEU A 166 -15.29 -9.20 15.23
N TYR A 167 -14.67 -9.49 14.09
CA TYR A 167 -14.26 -10.84 13.72
C TYR A 167 -13.13 -11.35 14.63
N SER A 168 -12.15 -10.49 14.95
CA SER A 168 -11.01 -10.85 15.81
C SER A 168 -11.41 -11.18 17.25
N ARG A 169 -12.63 -10.82 17.68
CA ARG A 169 -13.18 -11.22 18.99
C ARG A 169 -13.49 -12.72 19.06
N TYR A 170 -13.81 -13.34 17.92
CA TYR A 170 -14.20 -14.75 17.84
C TYR A 170 -13.13 -15.62 17.20
N PHE A 171 -12.38 -15.09 16.23
CA PHE A 171 -11.42 -15.87 15.45
C PHE A 171 -10.05 -15.21 15.39
N ASN A 172 -9.00 -16.00 15.58
CA ASN A 172 -7.61 -15.53 15.55
C ASN A 172 -7.01 -15.48 14.13
N GLN A 173 -7.70 -16.04 13.14
CA GLN A 173 -7.22 -16.16 11.77
C GLN A 173 -8.34 -15.83 10.78
N GLY A 174 -8.02 -15.09 9.71
CA GLY A 174 -8.97 -14.79 8.66
C GLY A 174 -9.41 -16.04 7.86
N PRO A 175 -10.61 -15.99 7.26
CA PRO A 175 -11.19 -17.13 6.56
C PRO A 175 -10.34 -17.59 5.37
N LEU A 176 -9.86 -16.65 4.55
CA LEU A 176 -9.04 -16.99 3.39
C LEU A 176 -7.65 -17.47 3.80
N GLU A 177 -7.08 -16.92 4.87
CA GLU A 177 -5.82 -17.40 5.45
C GLU A 177 -5.96 -18.84 5.93
N CYS A 178 -7.11 -19.21 6.52
CA CYS A 178 -7.39 -20.58 6.95
C CYS A 178 -7.41 -21.54 5.76
N VAL A 179 -8.14 -21.19 4.70
CA VAL A 179 -8.20 -21.97 3.45
C VAL A 179 -6.81 -22.11 2.85
N TRP A 180 -6.07 -21.01 2.73
CA TRP A 180 -4.72 -21.01 2.17
C TRP A 180 -3.77 -21.90 2.98
N ARG A 181 -3.76 -21.83 4.32
CA ARG A 181 -2.95 -22.72 5.17
C ARG A 181 -3.33 -24.18 5.04
N LYS A 182 -4.62 -24.50 4.84
CA LYS A 182 -5.06 -25.88 4.61
C LYS A 182 -4.53 -26.42 3.28
N LEU A 183 -4.61 -25.62 2.22
CA LEU A 183 -4.12 -26.00 0.88
C LEU A 183 -2.60 -26.17 0.85
N THR A 184 -1.83 -25.29 1.50
CA THR A 184 -0.37 -25.41 1.55
C THR A 184 0.07 -26.65 2.33
N LYS A 185 -0.59 -26.97 3.45
CA LYS A 185 -0.32 -28.20 4.20
C LYS A 185 -0.70 -29.46 3.44
N ALA A 186 -1.84 -29.46 2.75
CA ALA A 186 -2.26 -30.60 1.93
C ALA A 186 -1.24 -30.95 0.83
N LYS A 187 -0.64 -29.92 0.20
CA LYS A 187 0.40 -30.10 -0.82
C LYS A 187 1.71 -30.67 -0.27
N ILE A 188 2.05 -30.38 0.99
CA ILE A 188 3.29 -30.90 1.61
C ILE A 188 3.14 -32.38 1.99
N ASN A 189 1.91 -32.83 2.25
CA ASN A 189 1.61 -34.21 2.64
C ASN A 189 1.27 -35.13 1.45
N ALA A 190 1.25 -34.61 0.22
CA ALA A 190 0.98 -35.35 -1.02
C ALA A 190 2.27 -35.51 -1.83
#